data_AF-Q2N0W6-F1
#
_entry.id   AF-Q2N0W6-F1
#
_cell.length_a   1.000
_cell.length_b   1.000
_cell.length_c   1.000
_cell.angle_alpha   90.00
_cell.angle_beta   90.00
_cell.angle_gamma   90.00
#
_symmetry.space_group_name_H-M   'P 1'
#
loop_
_entity.id
_entity.type
_entity.pdbx_description
1 polymer ?
#
loop_
_entity_poly.entity_id
_entity_poly.type
_entity_poly.pdbx_seq_one_letter_code
_entity_poly.pdbx_strand_id
1 'polypeptide(L)'
;LLTDLQVQIDTSHFFWLVTYFLRFAAQLELDLEHINSVLSFEIVSYLTYEGVSLCEQLELAAKQQSPDLKPCLRRMHLVVTAIREFLQALETYKKISHLNDDDKEHLRFLQLQIGATDDLKCLFMLLLGRFNPELQSKQYLTDLIVTNHILLLLLEGVAKFPEHKGSTKMLEHIKQFATV
;
A
#
# COMPACT_ATOMS: atom_id res chain seq x y z
N LEU A 1 13.47 35.15 1.86
CA LEU A 1 14.17 34.59 0.68
C LEU A 1 14.53 33.10 0.84
N LEU A 2 13.93 32.36 1.79
CA LEU A 2 14.10 30.90 1.92
C LEU A 2 12.77 30.21 2.29
N THR A 3 11.65 30.71 1.76
CA THR A 3 10.30 30.17 2.04
C THR A 3 9.65 29.48 0.85
N ASP A 4 10.29 29.44 -0.32
CA ASP A 4 9.70 28.95 -1.58
C ASP A 4 10.43 27.73 -2.19
N LEU A 5 11.24 27.03 -1.40
CA LEU A 5 11.84 25.74 -1.80
C LEU A 5 11.14 24.55 -1.16
N GLN A 6 9.86 24.72 -0.80
CA GLN A 6 8.95 23.58 -0.68
C GLN A 6 8.66 23.11 -2.11
N VAL A 7 9.64 22.47 -2.73
CA VAL A 7 9.39 21.58 -3.86
C VAL A 7 8.50 20.49 -3.28
N GLN A 8 7.18 20.73 -3.27
CA GLN A 8 6.20 19.68 -3.18
C GLN A 8 6.53 18.78 -4.36
N ILE A 9 7.35 17.76 -4.11
CA ILE A 9 7.44 16.62 -5.01
C ILE A 9 5.98 16.18 -5.13
N ASP A 10 5.41 16.37 -6.31
CA ASP A 10 4.05 15.94 -6.56
C ASP A 10 4.02 14.46 -6.21
N THR A 11 3.24 14.11 -5.19
CA THR A 11 3.08 12.77 -4.63
C THR A 11 2.93 11.69 -5.70
N SER A 12 2.38 12.05 -6.87
CA SER A 12 2.30 11.21 -8.06
C SER A 12 3.66 10.68 -8.53
N HIS A 13 4.72 11.51 -8.47
CA HIS A 13 6.08 11.12 -8.81
C HIS A 13 6.62 10.12 -7.79
N PHE A 14 6.41 10.37 -6.50
CA PHE A 14 6.85 9.44 -5.47
C PHE A 14 6.16 8.07 -5.62
N PHE A 15 4.83 8.04 -5.81
CA PHE A 15 4.12 6.78 -6.06
C PHE A 15 4.66 6.07 -7.30
N TRP A 16 4.87 6.82 -8.39
CA TRP A 16 5.40 6.25 -9.62
C TRP A 16 6.81 5.68 -9.43
N LEU A 17 7.68 6.37 -8.68
CA LEU A 17 9.03 5.89 -8.37
C LEU A 17 8.97 4.57 -7.59
N VAL A 18 8.11 4.49 -6.57
CA VAL A 18 7.90 3.25 -5.81
C VAL A 18 7.38 2.14 -6.73
N THR A 19 6.33 2.41 -7.51
CA THR A 19 5.75 1.42 -8.44
C THR A 19 6.78 0.91 -9.44
N TYR A 20 7.57 1.81 -10.04
CA TYR A 20 8.48 1.46 -11.13
C TYR A 20 9.76 0.79 -10.62
N PHE A 21 10.47 1.44 -9.69
CA PHE A 21 11.79 0.99 -9.29
C PHE A 21 11.75 -0.20 -8.35
N LEU A 22 10.73 -0.31 -7.49
CA LEU A 22 10.67 -1.41 -6.53
C LEU A 22 10.42 -2.76 -7.23
N ARG A 23 9.59 -2.75 -8.28
CA ARG A 23 9.40 -3.90 -9.16
C ARG A 23 10.70 -4.31 -9.84
N PHE A 24 11.44 -3.35 -10.37
CA PHE A 24 12.71 -3.60 -11.06
C PHE A 24 13.77 -4.14 -10.10
N ALA A 25 13.89 -3.55 -8.91
CA ALA A 25 14.81 -4.00 -7.87
C ALA A 25 14.54 -5.45 -7.45
N ALA A 26 13.27 -5.79 -7.23
CA ALA A 26 12.86 -7.16 -6.89
C ALA A 26 13.15 -8.16 -8.03
N GLN A 27 12.96 -7.77 -9.29
CA GLN A 27 13.23 -8.62 -10.46
C GLN A 27 14.73 -8.83 -10.71
N LEU A 28 15.56 -7.84 -10.40
CA LEU A 28 17.01 -7.94 -10.49
C LEU A 28 17.64 -8.61 -9.27
N GLU A 29 16.86 -8.92 -8.24
CA GLU A 29 17.34 -9.43 -6.96
C GLU A 29 18.45 -8.53 -6.38
N LEU A 30 18.26 -7.21 -6.46
CA LEU A 30 19.22 -6.26 -5.86
C LEU A 30 19.31 -6.52 -4.37
N ASP A 31 20.53 -6.45 -3.82
CA ASP A 31 20.75 -6.64 -2.38
C ASP A 31 19.84 -5.72 -1.55
N LEU A 32 19.29 -6.28 -0.45
CA LEU A 32 18.27 -5.60 0.35
C LEU A 32 18.79 -4.27 0.93
N GLU A 33 20.10 -4.15 1.15
CA GLU A 33 20.77 -2.92 1.59
C GLU A 33 20.48 -1.70 0.69
N HIS A 34 20.20 -1.91 -0.61
CA HIS A 34 19.91 -0.84 -1.55
C HIS A 34 18.46 -0.37 -1.51
N ILE A 35 17.56 -1.18 -0.96
CA ILE A 35 16.13 -0.90 -0.98
C ILE A 35 15.48 -0.85 0.40
N ASN A 36 16.19 -1.19 1.48
CA ASN A 36 15.66 -1.24 2.85
C ASN A 36 15.00 0.09 3.30
N SER A 37 15.48 1.23 2.82
CA SER A 37 14.89 2.55 3.08
C SER A 37 13.48 2.67 2.47
N VAL A 38 13.28 2.09 1.29
CA VAL A 38 11.99 2.06 0.57
C VAL A 38 11.10 0.92 1.09
N LEU A 39 11.65 -0.27 1.28
CA LEU A 39 10.95 -1.43 1.83
C LEU A 39 10.94 -1.37 3.36
N SER A 40 10.35 -0.29 3.90
CA SER A 40 10.28 0.00 5.33
C SER A 40 8.85 0.27 5.78
N PHE A 41 8.63 0.19 7.09
CA PHE A 41 7.31 0.46 7.67
C PHE A 41 6.88 1.91 7.46
N GLU A 42 7.82 2.86 7.53
CA GLU A 42 7.57 4.28 7.30
C GLU A 42 6.95 4.54 5.92
N ILE A 43 7.45 3.86 4.89
CA ILE A 43 6.99 4.05 3.51
C ILE A 43 5.59 3.47 3.31
N VAL A 44 5.30 2.26 3.80
CA VAL A 44 3.95 1.70 3.69
C VAL A 44 2.94 2.50 4.53
N SER A 45 3.33 3.01 5.71
CA SER A 45 2.50 3.91 6.50
C SER A 45 2.25 5.23 5.77
N TYR A 46 3.26 5.80 5.13
CA TYR A 46 3.11 7.01 4.33
C TYR A 46 2.17 6.80 3.13
N LEU A 47 2.34 5.71 2.37
CA LEU A 47 1.42 5.35 1.28
C LEU A 47 -0.01 5.16 1.79
N THR A 48 -0.17 4.58 2.98
CA THR A 48 -1.48 4.39 3.62
C THR A 48 -2.13 5.75 3.92
N TYR A 49 -1.39 6.65 4.56
CA TYR A 49 -1.82 8.01 4.85
C TYR A 49 -2.24 8.78 3.59
N GLU A 50 -1.41 8.74 2.55
CA GLU A 50 -1.73 9.39 1.27
C GLU A 50 -2.98 8.80 0.63
N GLY A 51 -3.19 7.48 0.72
CA GLY A 51 -4.40 6.82 0.25
C GLY A 51 -5.67 7.35 0.94
N VAL A 52 -5.63 7.54 2.26
CA VAL A 52 -6.73 8.15 3.01
C VAL A 52 -6.95 9.60 2.59
N SER A 53 -5.88 10.39 2.51
CA SER A 53 -5.96 11.80 2.12
C SER A 53 -6.54 11.99 0.71
N LEU A 54 -6.14 11.15 -0.24
CA LEU A 54 -6.67 11.18 -1.60
C LEU A 54 -8.14 10.79 -1.67
N CYS A 55 -8.57 9.82 -0.84
CA CYS A 55 -9.97 9.45 -0.75
C CYS A 55 -10.82 10.62 -0.23
N GLU A 56 -10.36 11.32 0.81
CA GLU A 56 -11.02 12.51 1.34
C GLU A 56 -11.07 13.65 0.31
N GLN A 57 -9.95 13.91 -0.38
CA GLN A 57 -9.89 14.90 -1.46
C GLN A 57 -10.90 14.60 -2.58
N LEU A 58 -11.05 13.32 -2.96
CA LEU A 58 -12.02 12.91 -3.97
C LEU A 58 -13.46 13.15 -3.51
N GLU A 59 -13.78 12.82 -2.26
CA GLU A 59 -15.11 13.07 -1.69
C GLU A 59 -15.46 14.57 -1.65
N LEU A 60 -14.51 15.41 -1.23
CA LEU A 60 -14.69 16.86 -1.19
C LEU A 60 -14.87 17.43 -2.60
N ALA A 61 -14.03 17.03 -3.55
CA ALA A 61 -14.09 17.50 -4.93
C ALA A 61 -15.39 17.06 -5.64
N ALA A 62 -15.88 15.85 -5.35
CA ALA A 62 -17.16 15.36 -5.86
C ALA A 62 -18.34 16.18 -5.29
N LYS A 63 -18.33 16.48 -3.99
CA LYS A 63 -19.38 17.31 -3.34
C LYS A 63 -19.40 18.74 -3.87
N GLN A 64 -18.24 19.30 -4.18
CA GLN A 64 -18.08 20.66 -4.69
C GLN A 64 -18.32 20.77 -6.20
N GLN A 65 -18.67 19.67 -6.88
CA GLN A 65 -18.84 19.62 -8.34
C GLN A 65 -17.62 20.18 -9.08
N SER A 66 -16.41 19.82 -8.60
CA SER A 66 -15.16 20.25 -9.21
C SER A 66 -15.15 19.90 -10.71
N PRO A 67 -14.68 20.81 -11.59
CA PRO A 67 -14.78 20.64 -13.03
C PRO A 67 -13.92 19.47 -13.57
N ASP A 68 -12.87 19.05 -12.85
CA ASP A 68 -12.04 17.91 -13.24
C ASP A 68 -11.57 17.08 -12.03
N LEU A 69 -12.03 15.83 -11.96
CA LEU A 69 -11.64 14.85 -10.94
C LEU A 69 -10.50 13.93 -11.41
N LYS A 70 -10.12 13.97 -12.69
CA LYS A 70 -9.14 13.05 -13.28
C LYS A 70 -7.78 13.04 -12.56
N PRO A 71 -7.21 14.18 -12.14
CA PRO A 71 -5.93 14.17 -11.42
C PRO A 71 -6.01 13.41 -10.10
N CYS A 72 -7.09 13.60 -9.34
CA CYS A 72 -7.31 12.91 -8.08
C CYS A 72 -7.50 11.39 -8.29
N LEU A 73 -8.32 11.01 -9.29
CA LEU A 73 -8.53 9.61 -9.67
C LEU A 73 -7.23 8.92 -10.10
N ARG A 74 -6.37 9.63 -10.85
CA ARG A 74 -5.06 9.11 -11.25
C ARG A 74 -4.15 8.89 -10.05
N ARG A 75 -4.09 9.84 -9.12
CA ARG A 75 -3.31 9.72 -7.88
C ARG A 75 -3.80 8.58 -7.00
N MET A 76 -5.12 8.41 -6.89
CA MET A 76 -5.76 7.28 -6.21
C MET A 76 -5.32 5.93 -6.81
N HIS A 77 -5.27 5.81 -8.13
CA HIS A 77 -4.80 4.58 -8.76
C HIS A 77 -3.29 4.37 -8.56
N LEU A 78 -2.50 5.43 -8.63
CA LEU A 78 -1.06 5.37 -8.37
C LEU A 78 -0.72 4.92 -6.95
N VAL A 79 -1.42 5.40 -5.92
CA VAL A 79 -1.15 4.95 -4.54
C VAL A 79 -1.51 3.47 -4.34
N VAL A 80 -2.63 3.00 -4.91
CA VAL A 80 -3.01 1.58 -4.85
C VAL A 80 -2.00 0.68 -5.55
N THR A 81 -1.45 1.13 -6.68
CA THR A 81 -0.42 0.39 -7.41
C THR A 81 0.96 0.46 -6.72
N ALA A 82 1.31 1.59 -6.09
CA ALA A 82 2.52 1.67 -5.27
C ALA A 82 2.46 0.72 -4.07
N ILE A 83 1.33 0.65 -3.36
CA ILE A 83 1.13 -0.32 -2.27
C ILE A 83 1.22 -1.76 -2.79
N ARG A 84 0.66 -2.06 -3.96
CA ARG A 84 0.81 -3.39 -4.59
C ARG A 84 2.26 -3.76 -4.77
N GLU A 85 3.03 -2.92 -5.47
CA GLU A 85 4.42 -3.23 -5.79
C GLU A 85 5.26 -3.33 -4.51
N PHE A 86 4.94 -2.55 -3.48
CA PHE A 86 5.52 -2.71 -2.13
C PHE A 86 5.29 -4.12 -1.57
N LEU A 87 4.03 -4.56 -1.52
CA LEU A 87 3.70 -5.87 -0.96
C LEU A 87 4.28 -7.03 -1.80
N GLN A 88 4.32 -6.88 -3.13
CA GLN A 88 4.90 -7.87 -4.03
C GLN A 88 6.41 -7.96 -3.91
N ALA A 89 7.10 -6.84 -3.75
CA ALA A 89 8.52 -6.81 -3.50
C ALA A 89 8.84 -7.51 -2.16
N LEU A 90 8.11 -7.19 -1.09
CA LEU A 90 8.26 -7.85 0.20
C LEU A 90 8.15 -9.39 0.10
N GLU A 91 7.17 -9.89 -0.65
CA GLU A 91 7.00 -11.33 -0.88
C GLU A 91 8.06 -11.94 -1.81
N THR A 92 8.60 -11.16 -2.76
CA THR A 92 9.68 -11.60 -3.63
C THR A 92 10.97 -11.76 -2.85
N TYR A 93 11.36 -10.72 -2.09
CA TYR A 93 12.56 -10.72 -1.27
C TYR A 93 12.55 -11.85 -0.24
N LYS A 94 11.40 -12.13 0.39
CA LYS A 94 11.25 -13.28 1.29
C LYS A 94 11.61 -14.63 0.67
N LYS A 95 11.49 -14.79 -0.64
CA LYS A 95 11.76 -16.05 -1.36
C LYS A 95 13.20 -16.15 -1.85
N ILE A 96 13.99 -15.08 -1.74
CA ILE A 96 15.38 -15.06 -2.17
C ILE A 96 16.19 -15.95 -1.22
N SER A 97 16.82 -16.98 -1.78
CA SER A 97 17.49 -18.04 -1.03
C SER A 97 18.82 -17.60 -0.42
N HIS A 98 19.45 -16.56 -0.97
CA HIS A 98 20.78 -16.11 -0.58
C HIS A 98 20.77 -14.91 0.39
N LEU A 99 19.61 -14.52 0.93
CA LEU A 99 19.55 -13.49 1.97
C LEU A 99 20.32 -13.93 3.23
N ASN A 100 21.05 -12.98 3.80
CA ASN A 100 21.67 -13.16 5.12
C ASN A 100 20.57 -13.20 6.21
N ASP A 101 20.95 -13.58 7.43
CA ASP A 101 19.97 -13.76 8.51
C ASP A 101 19.42 -12.42 9.03
N ASP A 102 20.22 -11.35 9.00
CA ASP A 102 19.79 -9.99 9.37
C ASP A 102 18.69 -9.47 8.42
N ASP A 103 18.84 -9.70 7.11
CA ASP A 103 17.88 -9.34 6.08
C ASP A 103 16.56 -10.11 6.26
N LYS A 104 16.65 -11.41 6.55
CA LYS A 104 15.45 -12.22 6.86
C LYS A 104 14.74 -11.71 8.11
N GLU A 105 15.49 -11.35 9.14
CA GLU A 105 14.93 -10.79 10.37
C GLU A 105 14.27 -9.43 10.11
N HIS A 106 14.91 -8.56 9.32
CA HIS A 106 14.35 -7.27 8.92
C HIS A 106 13.02 -7.43 8.17
N LEU A 107 12.96 -8.29 7.16
CA LEU A 107 11.73 -8.57 6.41
C LEU A 107 10.64 -9.15 7.31
N ARG A 108 11.00 -10.07 8.22
CA ARG A 108 10.07 -10.64 9.19
C ARG A 108 9.52 -9.57 10.14
N PHE A 109 10.37 -8.68 10.64
CA PHE A 109 9.97 -7.59 11.51
C PHE A 109 9.01 -6.64 10.79
N LEU A 110 9.33 -6.25 9.55
CA LEU A 110 8.45 -5.44 8.72
C LEU A 110 7.08 -6.11 8.51
N GLN A 111 7.04 -7.41 8.22
CA GLN A 111 5.80 -8.17 8.09
C GLN A 111 4.98 -8.15 9.39
N LEU A 112 5.64 -8.31 10.55
CA LEU A 112 4.97 -8.22 11.85
C LEU A 112 4.41 -6.82 12.12
N GLN A 113 5.12 -5.76 11.75
CA GLN A 113 4.63 -4.38 11.87
C GLN A 113 3.41 -4.13 10.99
N ILE A 114 3.45 -4.56 9.73
CA ILE A 114 2.32 -4.48 8.80
C ILE A 114 1.12 -5.28 9.34
N GLY A 115 1.36 -6.47 9.88
CA GLY A 115 0.31 -7.30 10.46
C GLY A 115 -0.32 -6.71 11.73
N ALA A 116 0.46 -5.98 12.52
CA ALA A 116 0.01 -5.37 13.76
C ALA A 116 -0.80 -4.07 13.57
N THR A 117 -0.59 -3.34 12.46
CA THR A 117 -1.39 -2.14 12.17
C THR A 117 -2.74 -2.48 11.56
N ASP A 118 -3.78 -1.72 11.92
CA ASP A 118 -5.09 -1.77 11.29
C ASP A 118 -5.24 -0.78 10.13
N ASP A 119 -4.40 0.24 10.04
CA ASP A 119 -4.58 1.37 9.12
C ASP A 119 -4.59 0.93 7.66
N LEU A 120 -3.66 0.06 7.26
CA LEU A 120 -3.57 -0.43 5.89
C LEU A 120 -4.78 -1.31 5.53
N LYS A 121 -5.26 -2.13 6.47
CA LYS A 121 -6.48 -2.96 6.29
C LYS A 121 -7.71 -2.07 6.16
N CYS A 122 -7.83 -1.06 7.03
CA CYS A 122 -8.90 -0.08 7.02
C CYS A 122 -8.89 0.79 5.76
N LEU A 123 -7.72 1.10 5.19
CA LEU A 123 -7.64 1.80 3.90
C LEU A 123 -8.33 0.99 2.79
N PHE A 124 -8.01 -0.29 2.63
CA PHE A 124 -8.66 -1.10 1.58
C PHE A 124 -10.17 -1.24 1.80
N MET A 125 -10.61 -1.36 3.06
CA MET A 125 -12.04 -1.31 3.40
C MET A 125 -12.70 -0.01 2.95
N LEU A 126 -12.09 1.13 3.27
CA LEU A 126 -12.57 2.46 2.90
C LEU A 126 -12.65 2.60 1.38
N LEU A 127 -11.56 2.29 0.67
CA LEU A 127 -11.48 2.46 -0.78
C LEU A 127 -12.48 1.56 -1.53
N LEU A 128 -12.68 0.32 -1.07
CA LEU A 128 -13.65 -0.60 -1.66
C LEU A 128 -15.08 -0.14 -1.37
N GLY A 129 -15.37 0.29 -0.13
CA GLY A 129 -16.68 0.80 0.26
C GLY A 129 -17.06 2.12 -0.42
N ARG A 130 -16.06 2.90 -0.87
CA ARG A 130 -16.25 4.15 -1.60
C ARG A 130 -16.15 4.03 -3.12
N PHE A 131 -16.02 2.80 -3.65
CA PHE A 131 -15.92 2.63 -5.08
C PHE A 131 -17.18 3.15 -5.80
N ASN A 132 -16.98 4.04 -6.77
CA ASN A 132 -18.07 4.55 -7.60
C ASN A 132 -17.79 4.24 -9.09
N PRO A 133 -18.56 3.36 -9.74
CA PRO A 133 -18.35 2.99 -11.14
C PRO A 133 -18.61 4.13 -12.15
N GLU A 134 -19.28 5.20 -11.75
CA GLU A 134 -19.48 6.40 -12.60
C GLU A 134 -18.21 7.26 -12.66
N LEU A 135 -17.35 7.19 -11.63
CA LEU A 135 -16.14 8.00 -11.52
C LEU A 135 -14.86 7.18 -11.76
N GLN A 136 -14.83 5.95 -11.26
CA GLN A 136 -13.64 5.11 -11.21
C GLN A 136 -13.70 3.99 -12.24
N SER A 137 -12.54 3.68 -12.83
CA SER A 137 -12.45 2.65 -13.86
C SER A 137 -12.56 1.23 -13.29
N LYS A 138 -12.95 0.28 -14.13
CA LYS A 138 -12.87 -1.15 -13.80
C LYS A 138 -11.44 -1.59 -13.47
N GLN A 139 -10.44 -1.04 -14.16
CA GLN A 139 -9.04 -1.34 -13.91
C GLN A 139 -8.63 -0.94 -12.48
N TYR A 140 -9.05 0.25 -12.02
CA TYR A 140 -8.81 0.67 -10.64
C TYR A 140 -9.44 -0.30 -9.64
N LEU A 141 -10.68 -0.73 -9.86
CA LEU A 141 -11.34 -1.70 -8.98
C LEU A 141 -10.63 -3.05 -8.97
N THR A 142 -10.26 -3.58 -10.15
CA THR A 142 -9.48 -4.80 -10.26
C THR A 142 -8.18 -4.66 -9.49
N ASP A 143 -7.51 -3.52 -9.63
CA ASP A 143 -6.26 -3.30 -8.93
C ASP A 143 -6.46 -3.28 -7.42
N LEU A 144 -7.47 -2.55 -6.95
CA LEU A 144 -7.80 -2.47 -5.54
C LEU A 144 -8.10 -3.85 -4.93
N ILE A 145 -8.90 -4.68 -5.60
CA ILE A 145 -9.23 -6.04 -5.14
C ILE A 145 -8.00 -6.93 -5.08
N VAL A 146 -7.18 -6.95 -6.13
CA VAL A 146 -6.00 -7.83 -6.16
C VAL A 146 -4.96 -7.35 -5.14
N THR A 147 -4.80 -6.04 -4.92
CA THR A 147 -3.89 -5.54 -3.89
C THR A 147 -4.37 -5.93 -2.49
N ASN A 148 -5.66 -5.78 -2.20
CA ASN A 148 -6.25 -6.25 -0.95
C ASN A 148 -6.02 -7.75 -0.76
N HIS A 149 -6.22 -8.56 -1.81
CA HIS A 149 -5.96 -10.00 -1.74
C HIS A 149 -4.50 -10.33 -1.38
N ILE A 150 -3.52 -9.64 -1.98
CA ILE A 150 -2.10 -9.81 -1.66
C ILE A 150 -1.84 -9.47 -0.18
N LEU A 151 -2.43 -8.39 0.33
CA LEU A 151 -2.35 -8.04 1.75
C LEU A 151 -2.89 -9.16 2.63
N LEU A 152 -4.06 -9.72 2.31
CA LEU A 152 -4.66 -10.82 3.10
C LEU A 152 -3.77 -12.07 3.13
N LEU A 153 -3.12 -12.41 2.01
CA LEU A 153 -2.15 -13.52 1.96
C LEU A 153 -0.92 -13.24 2.84
N LEU A 154 -0.41 -12.00 2.83
CA LEU A 154 0.68 -11.60 3.72
C LEU A 154 0.27 -11.74 5.20
N LEU A 155 -0.92 -11.26 5.55
CA LEU A 155 -1.45 -11.35 6.91
C LEU A 155 -1.66 -12.80 7.38
N GLU A 156 -2.12 -13.69 6.48
CA GLU A 156 -2.20 -15.12 6.76
C GLU A 156 -0.80 -15.72 7.02
N GLY A 157 0.20 -15.27 6.27
CA GLY A 157 1.60 -15.62 6.51
C GLY A 157 2.09 -15.15 7.88
N VAL A 158 1.78 -13.92 8.27
CA VAL A 158 2.16 -13.32 9.56
C VAL A 158 1.49 -14.04 10.74
N ALA A 159 0.25 -14.48 10.58
CA ALA A 159 -0.47 -15.22 11.63
C ALA A 159 0.20 -16.55 12.02
N LYS A 160 1.12 -17.07 11.19
CA LYS A 160 1.91 -18.27 11.46
C LYS A 160 3.15 -17.99 12.32
N PHE A 161 3.51 -16.73 12.54
CA PHE A 161 4.65 -16.36 13.37
C PHE A 161 4.32 -16.48 14.88
N PRO A 162 5.18 -17.11 15.68
CA PRO A 162 4.96 -17.26 17.12
C PRO A 162 4.93 -15.93 17.89
N GLU A 163 5.57 -14.89 17.36
CA GLU A 163 5.60 -13.54 17.95
C GLU A 163 4.33 -12.73 17.64
N HIS A 164 3.45 -13.23 16.77
CA HIS A 164 2.20 -12.56 16.45
C HIS A 164 1.26 -12.60 17.66
N LYS A 165 1.26 -11.52 18.45
CA LYS A 165 0.35 -11.32 19.59
C LYS A 165 -1.05 -10.87 19.17
N GLY A 166 -1.22 -10.52 17.89
CA GLY A 166 -2.49 -10.07 17.33
C GLY A 166 -3.41 -11.25 17.08
N SER A 167 -4.68 -11.13 17.49
CA SER A 167 -5.72 -11.95 16.88
C SER A 167 -6.18 -11.19 15.64
N THR A 168 -5.39 -11.24 14.55
CA THR A 168 -5.89 -10.76 13.25
C THR A 168 -6.97 -11.74 12.83
N LYS A 169 -8.19 -11.57 13.36
CA LYS A 169 -9.32 -12.41 13.00
C LYS A 169 -9.70 -12.00 11.60
N MET A 170 -9.10 -12.67 10.63
CA MET A 170 -9.41 -12.56 9.21
C MET A 170 -10.93 -12.55 8.98
N LEU A 171 -11.67 -13.32 9.77
CA LEU A 171 -13.13 -13.34 9.78
C LEU A 171 -13.77 -12.01 10.21
N GLU A 172 -13.24 -11.31 11.20
CA GLU A 172 -13.73 -9.99 11.62
C GLU A 172 -13.44 -8.93 10.55
N HIS A 173 -12.27 -8.98 9.90
CA HIS A 173 -11.96 -8.10 8.78
C HIS A 173 -12.88 -8.38 7.57
N ILE A 174 -13.09 -9.66 7.21
CA ILE A 174 -14.00 -10.05 6.12
C ILE A 174 -15.44 -9.62 6.41
N LYS A 175 -15.89 -9.71 7.66
CA LYS A 175 -17.22 -9.26 8.08
C LYS A 175 -17.47 -7.78 7.78
N GLN A 176 -16.44 -6.94 7.76
CA GLN A 176 -16.59 -5.53 7.42
C GLN A 176 -16.99 -5.32 5.94
N PHE A 177 -16.74 -6.29 5.05
CA PHE A 177 -17.24 -6.26 3.67
C PHE A 177 -18.69 -6.74 3.54
N ALA A 178 -19.27 -7.31 4.60
CA ALA A 178 -20.61 -7.87 4.62
C ALA A 178 -21.66 -6.98 5.31
N THR A 179 -21.25 -5.81 5.83
CA THR A 179 -22.19 -4.84 6.42
C THR A 179 -22.97 -4.13 5.31
N VAL A 180 -24.26 -4.47 5.22
CA VAL A 180 -25.30 -3.80 4.43
C VAL A 180 -25.89 -2.65 5.22
#